data_AF-A0A7W1E0Z0-F1
#
_entry.id   AF-A0A7W1E0Z0-F1
#
_cell.length_a   1.000
_cell.length_b   1.000
_cell.length_c   1.000
_cell.angle_alpha   90.00
_cell.angle_beta   90.00
_cell.angle_gamma   90.00
#
_symmetry.space_group_name_H-M   'P 1'
#
loop_
_entity.id
_entity.type
_entity.pdbx_description
1 polymer ?
#
loop_
_entity_poly.entity_id
_entity_poly.type
_entity_poly.pdbx_seq_one_letter_code
_entity_poly.pdbx_strand_id
1 'polypeptide(L)' 'MGTRSAPCTRHRREVLSQEEVALLHVLRSSGGRAIDATEAAQRTGMSRGLAALGLELLESRGLTG' A
#
# COMPACT_ATOMS: atom_id res chain seq x y z
N MET A 1 38.12 -22.33 13.44
CA MET A 1 37.17 -22.31 12.30
C MET A 1 35.97 -21.47 12.72
N GLY A 2 35.82 -20.27 12.17
CA GLY A 2 34.75 -19.33 12.57
C GLY A 2 33.49 -19.57 11.74
N THR A 3 32.36 -19.82 12.40
CA THR A 3 31.04 -19.87 11.77
C THR A 3 30.62 -18.44 11.40
N ARG A 4 30.68 -18.10 10.11
CA ARG A 4 30.10 -16.87 9.58
C ARG A 4 28.58 -17.04 9.53
N SER A 5 27.90 -16.63 10.59
CA SER A 5 26.45 -16.41 10.56
C SER A 5 26.17 -15.28 9.56
N ALA A 6 25.56 -15.62 8.42
CA ALA A 6 25.10 -14.64 7.45
C ALA A 6 24.08 -13.70 8.12
N PRO A 7 24.11 -12.38 7.84
CA PRO A 7 23.08 -11.48 8.35
C PRO A 7 21.74 -11.86 7.73
N CYS A 8 20.83 -12.38 8.54
CA CYS A 8 19.46 -12.63 8.13
C CYS A 8 18.85 -11.27 7.75
N THR A 9 18.73 -10.98 6.46
CA THR A 9 17.88 -9.87 5.99
C THR A 9 16.46 -10.21 6.43
N ARG A 10 16.03 -9.64 7.54
CA ARG A 10 14.67 -9.77 8.06
C ARG A 10 13.75 -9.07 7.07
N HIS A 11 13.34 -9.81 6.04
CA HIS A 11 12.37 -9.34 5.06
C HIS A 11 11.03 -9.25 5.80
N ARG A 12 10.73 -8.06 6.32
CA ARG A 12 9.46 -7.82 7.02
C ARG A 12 8.38 -7.82 5.95
N ARG A 13 7.69 -8.94 5.79
CA ARG A 13 6.44 -8.98 5.02
C ARG A 13 5.46 -8.08 5.75
N GLU A 14 5.22 -6.90 5.21
CA GLU A 14 4.11 -6.06 5.65
C GLU A 14 2.82 -6.71 5.15
N VAL A 15 1.97 -7.11 6.10
CA VAL A 15 0.67 -7.67 5.79
C VAL A 15 -0.24 -6.49 5.45
N LEU A 16 -0.62 -6.40 4.19
CA LEU A 16 -1.59 -5.41 3.73
C LEU A 16 -2.99 -5.87 4.12
N SER A 17 -3.83 -4.93 4.54
CA SER A 17 -5.27 -5.19 4.69
C SER A 17 -5.93 -5.38 3.33
N GLN A 18 -7.13 -5.96 3.29
CA GLN A 18 -7.88 -6.08 2.03
C GLN A 18 -8.17 -4.70 1.41
N GLU A 19 -8.40 -3.70 2.25
CA GLU A 19 -8.65 -2.33 1.83
C GLU A 19 -7.41 -1.69 1.19
N GLU A 20 -6.24 -1.87 1.81
CA GLU A 20 -4.97 -1.40 1.26
C GLU A 20 -4.67 -2.06 -0.11
N VAL A 21 -4.95 -3.36 -0.23
CA VAL A 21 -4.79 -4.09 -1.51
C VAL A 21 -5.72 -3.54 -2.58
N ALA A 22 -6.99 -3.25 -2.25
CA ALA A 22 -7.93 -2.68 -3.19
C ALA A 22 -7.48 -1.28 -3.66
N LEU A 23 -7.02 -0.43 -2.75
CA LEU A 23 -6.49 0.90 -3.08
C LEU A 23 -5.24 0.82 -3.97
N LEU A 24 -4.32 -0.10 -3.68
CA LEU A 24 -3.15 -0.35 -4.55
C LEU A 24 -3.54 -0.81 -5.95
N HIS A 25 -4.55 -1.66 -6.05
CA HIS A 25 -5.07 -2.08 -7.35
C HIS A 25 -5.64 -0.89 -8.14
N VAL A 26 -6.36 0.01 -7.47
CA VAL A 26 -6.86 1.25 -8.11
C VAL A 26 -5.72 2.15 -8.55
N LEU A 27 -4.69 2.36 -7.71
CA LEU A 27 -3.51 3.16 -8.07
C LEU A 27 -2.78 2.60 -9.29
N ARG A 28 -2.51 1.28 -9.31
CA ARG A 28 -1.85 0.62 -10.44
C ARG A 28 -2.69 0.65 -11.72
N SER A 29 -3.99 0.41 -11.62
CA SER A 29 -4.89 0.47 -12.78
C SER A 29 -5.07 1.87 -13.34
N SER A 30 -4.76 2.91 -12.54
CA SER A 30 -4.76 4.31 -12.96
C SER A 30 -3.43 4.73 -13.62
N GLY A 31 -2.50 3.80 -13.81
CA GLY A 31 -1.25 4.04 -14.53
C GLY A 31 -0.26 4.94 -13.78
N GLY A 32 -0.28 4.92 -12.44
CA GLY A 32 0.57 5.80 -11.62
C GLY A 32 0.08 7.25 -11.57
N ARG A 33 -1.09 7.55 -12.11
CA ARG A 33 -1.76 8.84 -11.89
C ARG A 33 -2.16 8.94 -10.41
N ALA A 34 -1.89 10.10 -9.81
CA ALA A 34 -2.43 10.43 -8.50
C ALA A 34 -3.96 10.42 -8.56
N ILE A 35 -4.56 9.59 -7.70
CA ILE A 35 -6.01 9.54 -7.48
C ILE A 35 -6.32 10.25 -6.18
N ASP A 36 -7.44 10.97 -6.12
CA ASP A 36 -7.91 11.57 -4.88
C ASP A 36 -8.71 10.54 -4.05
N ALA A 37 -8.92 10.86 -2.77
CA ALA A 37 -9.66 9.98 -1.86
C ALA A 37 -11.11 9.74 -2.30
N THR A 38 -11.69 10.65 -3.08
CA THR A 38 -13.06 10.53 -3.59
C THR A 38 -13.12 9.52 -4.75
N GLU A 39 -12.22 9.61 -5.72
CA GLU A 39 -12.09 8.64 -6.81
C GLU A 39 -11.74 7.25 -6.24
N ALA A 40 -10.81 7.19 -5.29
CA ALA A 40 -10.46 5.94 -4.62
C ALA A 40 -11.68 5.30 -3.93
N ALA A 41 -12.44 6.07 -3.14
CA ALA A 41 -13.64 5.59 -2.47
C ALA A 41 -14.72 5.08 -3.44
N GLN A 42 -14.95 5.77 -4.55
CA GLN A 42 -15.91 5.35 -5.57
C GLN A 42 -15.50 4.03 -6.23
N ARG A 43 -14.20 3.87 -6.53
CA ARG A 43 -13.70 2.68 -7.24
C ARG A 43 -13.57 1.46 -6.33
N THR A 44 -13.34 1.66 -5.03
CA THR A 44 -13.24 0.56 -4.06
C THR A 44 -14.55 0.25 -3.32
N GLY A 45 -15.56 1.13 -3.41
CA GLY A 45 -16.81 1.01 -2.64
C GLY A 45 -16.66 1.36 -1.15
N MET A 46 -15.57 2.03 -0.79
CA MET A 46 -15.26 2.41 0.59
C MET A 46 -15.85 3.79 0.96
N SER A 47 -15.87 4.10 2.26
CA SER A 47 -16.11 5.47 2.68
C SER A 47 -14.92 6.37 2.31
N ARG A 48 -15.19 7.64 2.01
CA ARG A 48 -14.16 8.63 1.67
C ARG A 48 -13.07 8.74 2.74
N GLY A 49 -13.45 8.69 4.02
CA GLY A 49 -12.50 8.77 5.13
C GLY A 49 -11.56 7.57 5.18
N LEU A 50 -12.09 6.37 4.94
CA LEU A 50 -11.28 5.15 4.93
C LEU A 50 -10.34 5.13 3.72
N ALA A 51 -10.81 5.57 2.55
CA ALA A 51 -9.96 5.71 1.37
C ALA A 51 -8.83 6.74 1.60
N ALA A 52 -9.11 7.88 2.24
CA ALA A 52 -8.08 8.87 2.57
C ALA A 52 -7.01 8.30 3.50
N LEU A 53 -7.41 7.67 4.62
CA LEU A 53 -6.48 7.02 5.55
C LEU A 53 -5.66 5.92 4.87
N GLY A 54 -6.30 5.11 4.01
CA GLY A 54 -5.61 4.06 3.27
C GLY A 54 -4.59 4.62 2.28
N LEU A 55 -4.88 5.71 1.59
CA LEU A 55 -3.91 6.38 0.71
C LEU A 55 -2.72 6.93 1.50
N GLU A 56 -2.95 7.59 2.64
CA GLU A 56 -1.88 8.08 3.53
C GLU A 56 -0.98 6.93 4.06
N LEU A 57 -1.59 5.79 4.41
CA LEU A 57 -0.85 4.59 4.84
C LEU A 57 0.00 4.01 3.72
N LEU A 58 -0.55 3.93 2.50
CA LEU A 58 0.18 3.45 1.34
C LEU A 58 1.34 4.38 0.96
N GLU A 59 1.13 5.70 1.06
CA GLU A 59 2.17 6.71 0.84
C GLU A 59 3.27 6.62 1.90
N SER A 60 2.90 6.45 3.18
CA SER A 60 3.85 6.25 4.28
C SER A 60 4.72 5.00 4.10
N ARG A 61 4.24 4.01 3.34
CA ARG A 61 4.97 2.78 2.98
C ARG A 61 5.71 2.90 1.64
N GLY A 62 5.60 4.02 0.94
CA GLY A 62 6.22 4.23 -0.37
C GLY A 62 5.60 3.38 -1.49
N LEU A 63 4.33 3.00 -1.36
CA LEU A 63 3.63 2.12 -2.31
C LEU A 63 2.78 2.88 -3.34
N THR A 64 2.80 4.21 -3.30
CA THR A 64 2.09 5.12 -4.20
C THR A 64 2.97 5.67 -5.34
N GLY A 65 4.23 5.23 -5.43
CA GLY A 65 5.24 5.68 -6.41
C GLY A 65 5.17 5.03 -7.77
#